data_AF-A0ABC9F0X6-F1
#
_entry.id   AF-A0ABC9F0X6-F1
#
_cell.length_a   1.000
_cell.length_b   1.000
_cell.length_c   1.000
_cell.angle_alpha   90.00
_cell.angle_beta   90.00
_cell.angle_gamma   90.00
#
_symmetry.space_group_name_H-M   'P 1'
#
loop_
_entity.id
_entity.type
_entity.pdbx_description
1 polymer ?
#
loop_
_entity_poly.entity_id
_entity_poly.type
_entity_poly.pdbx_seq_one_letter_code
_entity_poly.pdbx_strand_id
1 'polypeptide(L)'
;MASAASWSKRWLRPEVYPLFLVTGVAVSICGMQLIRNITGNPEVRVLKEKRAAGVLENFDEGKRYSQHFFRKFIDGKKPEIMQSLNSWMADPPKDD
;
A
#
# COMPACT_ATOMS: atom_id res chain seq x y z
N MET A 1 21.12 15.51 -43.05
CA MET A 1 20.25 15.76 -41.88
C MET A 1 20.27 14.53 -40.99
N ALA A 2 20.94 14.60 -39.84
CA ALA A 2 20.89 13.52 -38.86
C ALA A 2 19.48 13.46 -38.26
N SER A 3 18.78 12.34 -38.43
CA SER A 3 17.46 12.12 -37.83
C SER A 3 17.61 12.17 -36.30
N ALA A 4 16.99 13.16 -35.66
CA ALA A 4 16.94 13.23 -34.20
C ALA A 4 16.17 12.01 -33.70
N ALA A 5 16.87 11.08 -33.04
CA ALA A 5 16.24 9.92 -32.44
C ALA A 5 15.13 10.39 -31.50
N SER A 6 13.89 9.97 -31.78
CA SER A 6 12.73 10.22 -30.91
C SER A 6 13.10 9.90 -29.46
N TRP A 7 12.80 10.83 -28.54
CA TRP A 7 13.09 10.72 -27.11
C TRP A 7 12.68 9.36 -26.53
N SER A 8 11.52 8.85 -26.97
CA SER A 8 11.00 7.54 -26.60
C SER A 8 11.94 6.40 -27.01
N LYS A 9 12.50 6.41 -28.23
CA LYS A 9 13.45 5.36 -28.67
C LYS A 9 14.79 5.42 -27.93
N ARG A 10 15.14 6.59 -27.40
CA ARG A 10 16.39 6.78 -26.65
C ARG A 10 16.26 6.31 -25.20
N TRP A 11 15.12 6.53 -24.56
CA TRP A 11 14.90 6.32 -23.13
C TRP A 11 13.97 5.14 -22.76
N LEU A 12 13.06 4.74 -23.64
CA LEU A 12 12.15 3.59 -23.43
C LEU A 12 12.70 2.35 -24.12
N ARG A 13 13.81 1.84 -23.59
CA ARG A 13 14.41 0.58 -24.04
C ARG A 13 14.05 -0.55 -23.06
N PRO A 14 13.94 -1.81 -23.52
CA PRO A 14 13.57 -2.95 -22.67
C PRO A 14 14.46 -3.10 -21.43
N GLU A 15 15.74 -2.73 -21.55
CA GLU A 15 16.73 -2.81 -20.46
C GLU A 15 16.43 -1.82 -19.32
N VAL A 16 15.63 -0.78 -19.58
CA VAL A 16 15.30 0.27 -18.60
C VAL A 16 13.96 -0.02 -17.90
N TYR A 17 13.13 -0.94 -18.42
CA TYR A 17 11.85 -1.29 -17.80
C TYR A 17 11.97 -1.79 -16.36
N PRO A 18 12.96 -2.63 -16.00
CA PRO A 18 13.16 -3.01 -14.61
C PRO A 18 13.49 -1.83 -13.70
N LEU A 19 14.26 -0.84 -14.19
CA LEU A 19 14.59 0.38 -13.43
C LEU A 19 13.36 1.25 -13.21
N PHE A 20 12.52 1.42 -14.24
CA PHE A 20 11.25 2.14 -14.11
C PHE A 20 10.27 1.43 -13.18
N LEU A 21 10.26 0.10 -13.17
CA LEU A 21 9.44 -0.68 -12.24
C LEU A 21 9.86 -0.42 -10.79
N VAL A 22 11.14 -0.57 -10.47
CA VAL A 22 11.64 -0.39 -9.09
C VAL A 22 11.44 1.05 -8.63
N THR A 23 11.78 2.03 -9.46
CA THR A 23 11.61 3.46 -9.13
C THR A 23 10.14 3.84 -9.02
N GLY A 24 9.27 3.36 -9.91
CA GLY A 24 7.83 3.57 -9.84
C GLY A 24 7.21 2.95 -8.59
N VAL A 25 7.66 1.75 -8.19
CA VAL A 25 7.25 1.13 -6.92
C VAL A 25 7.69 1.96 -5.72
N ALA A 26 8.94 2.43 -5.70
CA ALA A 26 9.46 3.26 -4.61
C ALA A 26 8.73 4.62 -4.49
N VAL A 27 8.43 5.28 -5.62
CA VAL A 27 7.69 6.55 -5.61
C VAL A 27 6.23 6.33 -5.20
N SER A 28 5.60 5.26 -5.69
CA SER A 28 4.20 4.96 -5.37
C SER A 28 4.00 4.58 -3.91
N ILE A 29 4.92 3.85 -3.28
CA ILE A 29 4.82 3.56 -1.84
C ILE A 29 4.92 4.85 -1.03
N CYS A 30 5.85 5.75 -1.36
CA CYS A 30 5.97 7.05 -0.70
C CYS A 30 4.71 7.92 -0.90
N GLY A 31 4.18 7.98 -2.13
CA GLY A 31 2.96 8.70 -2.46
C GLY A 31 1.74 8.16 -1.71
N MET A 32 1.61 6.84 -1.60
CA MET A 32 0.54 6.21 -0.82
C MET A 32 0.57 6.63 0.65
N GLN A 33 1.77 6.72 1.25
CA GLN A 33 1.90 7.17 2.65
C GLN A 33 1.53 8.64 2.81
N LEU A 34 1.94 9.50 1.88
CA LEU A 34 1.58 10.93 1.88
C LEU A 34 0.08 11.14 1.75
N ILE A 35 -0.57 10.45 0.81
CA ILE A 35 -2.02 10.53 0.62
C ILE A 35 -2.73 10.12 1.91
N ARG A 36 -2.31 9.01 2.53
CA ARG A 36 -2.90 8.54 3.79
C ARG A 36 -2.68 9.51 4.95
N ASN A 37 -1.53 10.19 5.00
CA ASN A 37 -1.28 11.23 5.99
C ASN A 37 -2.23 12.42 5.79
N ILE A 38 -2.47 12.83 4.55
CA ILE A 38 -3.35 13.96 4.24
C ILE A 38 -4.83 13.64 4.47
N THR A 39 -5.29 12.44 4.10
CA THR A 39 -6.72 12.11 4.09
C THR A 39 -7.21 11.36 5.32
N GLY A 40 -6.32 10.64 6.02
CA GLY A 40 -6.69 9.74 7.11
C GLY A 40 -6.12 10.11 8.48
N ASN A 41 -5.22 11.08 8.57
CA ASN A 41 -4.69 11.53 9.85
C ASN A 41 -5.73 12.43 10.55
N PRO A 42 -6.21 12.07 11.76
CA PRO A 42 -7.19 12.88 12.48
C PRO A 42 -6.72 14.30 12.82
N GLU A 43 -5.40 14.52 12.83
CA GLU A 43 -4.74 15.79 13.12
C GLU A 43 -4.61 16.71 11.88
N VAL A 44 -4.74 16.16 10.66
CA VAL A 44 -4.56 16.92 9.40
C VAL A 44 -5.92 17.09 8.71
N ARG A 45 -6.46 18.32 8.76
CA ARG A 45 -7.80 18.65 8.26
C ARG A 45 -7.73 19.61 7.08
N VAL A 46 -7.73 19.08 5.86
CA VAL A 46 -7.61 19.88 4.62
C VAL A 46 -8.97 20.34 4.07
N LEU A 47 -10.05 19.60 4.34
CA LEU A 47 -11.40 19.93 3.89
C LEU A 47 -12.10 20.90 4.85
N LYS A 48 -12.84 21.88 4.29
CA LYS A 48 -13.55 22.90 5.07
C LYS A 48 -14.59 22.31 6.04
N GLU A 49 -15.32 21.28 5.61
CA GLU A 49 -16.32 20.57 6.41
C GLU A 49 -15.71 19.91 7.65
N LYS A 50 -14.54 19.27 7.48
CA LYS A 50 -13.77 18.63 8.57
C LYS A 50 -13.16 19.64 9.54
N ARG A 51 -12.96 20.90 9.12
CA ARG A 51 -12.49 21.99 9.99
C ARG A 51 -13.59 22.56 10.88
N ALA A 52 -14.85 22.54 10.43
CA ALA A 52 -16.00 22.99 11.20
C ALA A 52 -16.46 21.96 12.26
N ALA A 53 -16.21 20.67 12.01
CA ALA A 53 -16.42 19.60 12.98
C ALA A 53 -15.29 19.60 14.02
N GLY A 54 -15.42 20.43 15.07
CA GLY A 54 -14.39 20.69 16.08
C GLY A 54 -13.72 19.43 16.65
N VAL A 55 -14.47 18.41 17.06
CA VAL A 55 -14.02 17.08 17.48
C VAL A 55 -15.27 16.21 17.50
N LEU A 56 -15.44 15.17 16.66
CA LEU A 56 -16.55 14.23 16.90
C LEU A 56 -16.30 12.74 16.64
N GLU A 57 -15.16 12.29 16.11
CA GLU A 57 -14.91 10.84 15.90
C GLU A 57 -13.44 10.43 16.12
N ASN A 58 -12.68 11.12 17.00
CA ASN A 58 -11.21 10.95 17.09
C ASN A 58 -10.77 9.50 17.43
N PHE A 59 -11.56 8.78 18.23
CA PHE A 59 -11.26 7.40 18.60
C PHE A 59 -11.49 6.39 17.46
N ASP A 60 -12.61 6.49 16.75
CA ASP A 60 -12.92 5.56 15.65
C ASP A 60 -12.11 5.89 14.39
N GLU A 61 -11.91 7.18 14.09
CA GLU A 61 -11.03 7.66 13.01
C GLU A 61 -9.56 7.28 13.28
N GLY A 62 -9.08 7.40 14.52
CA GLY A 62 -7.76 6.95 14.95
C GLY A 62 -7.55 5.44 14.84
N LYS A 63 -8.56 4.63 15.21
CA LYS A 63 -8.54 3.17 14.97
C LYS A 63 -8.47 2.85 13.47
N ARG A 64 -9.21 3.58 12.64
CA ARG A 64 -9.21 3.41 11.18
C ARG A 64 -7.87 3.81 10.53
N TYR A 65 -7.21 4.83 11.06
CA TYR A 65 -5.89 5.25 10.60
C TYR A 65 -4.79 4.24 10.97
N SER A 66 -4.81 3.73 12.21
CA SER A 66 -3.85 2.75 12.72
C SER A 66 -3.99 1.38 12.03
N GLN A 67 -5.23 0.91 11.82
CA GLN A 67 -5.50 -0.38 11.19
C GLN A 67 -5.76 -0.25 9.69
N HIS A 68 -4.68 -0.22 8.90
CA HIS A 68 -4.80 -0.25 7.44
C HIS A 68 -5.12 -1.65 6.90
N PHE A 69 -5.63 -1.71 5.66
CA PHE A 69 -6.12 -2.94 5.03
C PHE A 69 -5.17 -4.14 5.19
N PHE A 70 -3.89 -3.95 4.87
CA PHE A 70 -2.88 -5.01 5.04
C PHE A 70 -2.67 -5.43 6.50
N ARG A 71 -2.71 -4.48 7.44
CA ARG A 71 -2.63 -4.80 8.88
C ARG A 71 -3.87 -5.57 9.35
N LYS A 72 -5.07 -5.19 8.92
CA LYS A 72 -6.31 -5.96 9.19
C LYS A 72 -6.31 -7.34 8.54
N PHE A 73 -5.69 -7.47 7.37
CA PHE A 73 -5.59 -8.75 6.66
C PHE A 73 -4.61 -9.71 7.32
N ILE A 74 -3.59 -9.19 8.01
CA ILE A 74 -2.64 -9.97 8.81
C ILE A 74 -3.16 -10.21 10.23
N ASP A 75 -4.04 -9.34 10.74
CA ASP A 75 -4.62 -9.47 12.06
C ASP A 75 -5.41 -10.79 12.17
N GLY A 76 -5.00 -11.68 13.08
CA GLY A 76 -5.58 -13.02 13.23
C GLY A 76 -4.93 -14.13 12.39
N LYS A 77 -3.94 -13.81 11.55
CA LYS A 77 -3.12 -14.83 10.87
C LYS A 77 -2.03 -15.34 11.82
N LYS A 78 -1.90 -16.67 11.95
CA LYS A 78 -0.78 -17.32 12.66
C LYS A 78 0.56 -16.82 12.09
N PRO A 79 1.57 -16.53 12.92
CA PRO A 79 2.89 -16.06 12.47
C PRO A 79 3.69 -17.22 11.84
N GLU A 80 3.22 -17.72 10.70
CA GLU A 80 3.80 -18.83 9.95
C GLU A 80 3.99 -18.39 8.50
N ILE A 81 5.18 -18.68 7.96
CA ILE A 81 5.62 -18.23 6.63
C ILE A 81 4.71 -18.81 5.52
N MET A 82 4.15 -20.02 5.74
CA MET A 82 3.21 -20.66 4.82
C MET A 82 2.15 -21.47 5.58
N GLN A 83 1.13 -20.80 6.10
CA GLN A 83 0.04 -21.48 6.83
C GLN A 83 -0.60 -22.62 6.04
N SER A 84 -0.86 -22.43 4.75
CA SER A 84 -1.49 -23.44 3.89
C SER A 84 -0.61 -24.67 3.65
N LEU A 85 0.71 -24.46 3.58
CA LEU A 85 1.66 -25.54 3.37
C LEU A 85 1.91 -26.30 4.69
N ASN A 86 1.97 -25.56 5.81
CA ASN A 86 2.07 -26.15 7.14
C ASN A 86 0.82 -26.97 7.49
N SER A 87 -0.39 -26.45 7.24
CA SER A 87 -1.62 -27.23 7.45
C SER A 87 -1.67 -28.47 6.57
N TRP A 88 -1.19 -28.39 5.32
CA TRP A 88 -1.17 -29.53 4.41
C TRP A 88 -0.20 -30.63 4.84
N MET A 89 0.95 -30.29 5.43
CA MET A 89 1.94 -31.27 5.90
C MET A 89 1.70 -31.77 7.33
N ALA A 90 1.14 -30.93 8.20
CA ALA A 90 1.06 -31.21 9.63
C ALA A 90 -0.33 -31.69 10.10
N ASP A 91 -1.41 -31.37 9.37
CA ASP A 91 -2.74 -31.83 9.78
C ASP A 91 -2.93 -33.31 9.43
N PRO A 92 -3.41 -34.15 10.38
CA PRO A 92 -3.76 -35.54 10.08
C PRO A 92 -4.92 -35.60 9.07
N PRO A 93 -5.07 -36.72 8.33
CA PRO A 93 -6.20 -36.91 7.43
C PRO A 93 -7.51 -36.66 8.20
N LYS A 94 -8.33 -35.73 7.71
CA LYS A 94 -9.70 -35.59 8.22
C LYS A 94 -10.49 -36.77 7.68
N ASP A 95 -10.79 -37.72 8.55
CA ASP A 95 -11.85 -38.69 8.30
C ASP A 95 -13.19 -37.94 8.47
N ASP A 96 -14.03 -37.98 7.43
CA ASP A 96 -15.36 -37.34 7.37
C ASP A 96 -16.35 -37.91 8.40
#